data_AF-A0A356BFI4-F1
#
_entry.id   AF-A0A356BFI4-F1
#
_cell.length_a   1.000
_cell.length_b   1.000
_cell.length_c   1.000
_cell.angle_alpha   90.00
_cell.angle_beta   90.00
_cell.angle_gamma   90.00
#
_symmetry.space_group_name_H-M   'P 1'
#
loop_
_entity.id
_entity.type
_entity.pdbx_description
1 polymer ?
#
loop_
_entity_poly.entity_id
_entity_poly.type
_entity_poly.pdbx_seq_one_letter_code
_entity_poly.pdbx_strand_id
1 'polypeptide(L)'
;MDKRQFIKNCALAASLIPLASCANVIAAPAANKGKRLLPVALNPGDTVALVSPSKATDNKIDLQIATEVMQALGLKVKTGQHLASRRGHLAGTDLERASDINAMFADK
;
A
#
# COMPACT_ATOMS: atom_id res chain seq x y z
N MET A 1 -47.33 -17.39 -41.71
CA MET A 1 -46.03 -17.05 -41.09
C MET A 1 -45.01 -18.12 -41.49
N ASP A 2 -43.96 -17.74 -42.21
CA ASP A 2 -43.01 -18.69 -42.77
C ASP A 2 -41.89 -19.00 -41.76
N LYS A 3 -42.10 -20.06 -40.97
CA LYS A 3 -41.28 -20.41 -39.78
C LYS A 3 -39.79 -20.53 -40.11
N ARG A 4 -39.45 -20.90 -41.35
CA ARG A 4 -38.07 -21.04 -41.82
C ARG A 4 -37.36 -19.70 -41.97
N GLN A 5 -38.05 -18.68 -42.48
CA GLN A 5 -37.48 -17.33 -42.62
C GLN A 5 -37.28 -16.66 -41.26
N PHE A 6 -38.21 -16.91 -40.33
CA PHE A 6 -38.10 -16.43 -38.96
C PHE A 6 -36.84 -16.97 -38.26
N ILE A 7 -36.59 -18.29 -38.34
CA ILE A 7 -35.41 -18.91 -37.72
C ILE A 7 -34.10 -18.39 -38.35
N LYS A 8 -34.06 -18.20 -39.67
CA LYS A 8 -32.88 -17.65 -40.36
C LYS A 8 -32.56 -16.22 -39.89
N ASN A 9 -33.57 -15.38 -39.78
CA ASN A 9 -33.40 -14.00 -39.34
C ASN A 9 -32.98 -13.92 -37.86
N CYS A 10 -33.53 -14.77 -37.00
CA CYS A 10 -33.11 -14.87 -35.60
C CYS A 10 -31.65 -15.37 -35.47
N ALA A 11 -31.24 -16.36 -36.27
CA ALA A 11 -29.87 -16.87 -36.25
C ALA A 11 -28.85 -15.83 -36.73
N LEU A 12 -29.19 -15.06 -37.77
CA LEU A 12 -28.32 -14.00 -38.28
C LEU A 12 -28.19 -12.85 -37.27
N ALA A 13 -29.28 -12.45 -36.60
CA ALA A 13 -29.24 -11.45 -35.54
C ALA A 13 -28.39 -11.89 -34.33
N ALA A 14 -28.42 -13.17 -33.96
CA ALA A 14 -27.62 -13.72 -32.86
C ALA A 14 -26.11 -13.72 -33.17
N SER A 15 -25.70 -13.88 -34.43
CA SER A 15 -24.29 -13.90 -34.84
C SER A 15 -23.57 -12.53 -34.76
N LEU A 16 -24.31 -11.42 -34.65
CA LEU A 16 -23.74 -10.07 -34.56
C LEU A 16 -23.55 -9.58 -33.10
N ILE A 17 -24.12 -10.29 -32.13
CA ILE A 17 -24.02 -9.95 -30.69
C ILE A 17 -22.58 -10.04 -30.15
N PRO A 18 -21.74 -11.03 -30.54
CA PRO A 18 -20.37 -11.13 -30.02
C PRO A 18 -19.47 -9.98 -30.46
N LEU A 19 -19.67 -9.40 -31.66
CA LEU A 19 -18.84 -8.29 -32.15
C LEU A 19 -19.14 -6.96 -31.47
N ALA A 20 -20.40 -6.71 -31.06
CA ALA A 20 -20.76 -5.50 -30.33
C ALA A 20 -20.19 -5.49 -28.90
N SER A 21 -20.02 -6.67 -28.29
CA SER A 21 -19.49 -6.79 -26.91
C SER A 21 -17.98 -6.55 -26.79
N CYS A 22 -17.22 -6.57 -27.88
CA CYS A 22 -15.77 -6.33 -27.86
C CYS A 22 -15.40 -4.85 -28.13
N ALA A 23 -16.31 -4.05 -28.69
CA ALA A 23 -16.03 -2.65 -29.02
C ALA A 23 -15.71 -1.81 -27.76
N ASN A 24 -16.28 -2.16 -26.60
CA ASN A 24 -16.05 -1.46 -25.34
C ASN A 24 -14.77 -1.90 -24.60
N VAL A 25 -14.03 -2.91 -25.10
CA VAL A 25 -12.79 -3.40 -24.45
C VAL A 25 -11.55 -2.63 -24.93
N ILE A 26 -11.65 -1.85 -26.02
CA ILE A 26 -10.49 -1.18 -26.65
C ILE A 26 -10.15 0.17 -25.98
N ALA A 27 -11.05 0.76 -25.21
CA ALA A 27 -10.82 2.04 -24.55
C ALA A 27 -10.85 1.91 -23.02
N ALA A 28 -9.94 1.10 -22.46
CA ALA A 28 -9.55 1.35 -21.08
C ALA A 28 -9.02 2.80 -21.05
N PRO A 29 -9.62 3.72 -20.26
CA PRO A 29 -9.12 5.08 -20.17
C PRO A 29 -7.66 4.98 -19.76
N ALA A 30 -6.78 5.67 -20.50
CA ALA A 30 -5.38 5.78 -20.12
C ALA A 30 -5.36 6.26 -18.67
N ALA A 31 -5.06 5.34 -17.74
CA ALA A 31 -5.05 5.64 -16.33
C ALA A 31 -4.18 6.87 -16.16
N ASN A 32 -4.78 7.95 -15.64
CA ASN A 32 -4.05 9.17 -15.36
C ASN A 32 -2.93 8.75 -14.40
N LYS A 33 -1.70 8.64 -14.94
CA LYS A 33 -0.52 8.33 -14.15
C LYS A 33 -0.26 9.58 -13.34
N GLY A 34 -0.98 9.72 -12.23
CA GLY A 34 -0.84 10.82 -11.30
C GLY A 34 0.64 11.03 -11.01
N LYS A 35 1.07 12.29 -10.96
CA LYS A 35 2.46 12.65 -10.71
C LYS A 35 2.94 11.91 -9.46
N ARG A 36 4.01 11.11 -9.59
CA ARG A 36 4.61 10.41 -8.46
C ARG A 36 5.02 11.43 -7.41
N LEU A 37 4.49 11.29 -6.20
CA LEU A 37 4.95 12.05 -5.04
C LEU A 37 6.29 11.48 -4.60
N LEU A 38 7.31 12.32 -4.55
CA LEU A 38 8.65 11.97 -4.08
C LEU A 38 8.86 12.64 -2.72
N PRO A 39 9.43 11.95 -1.72
CA PRO A 39 9.76 12.56 -0.44
C PRO A 39 10.93 13.55 -0.61
N VAL A 40 11.07 14.45 0.36
CA VAL A 40 12.26 15.29 0.48
C VAL A 40 13.46 14.41 0.85
N ALA A 41 14.64 14.74 0.32
CA ALA A 41 15.87 14.04 0.66
C ALA A 41 16.26 14.29 2.12
N LEU A 42 16.78 13.26 2.78
CA LEU A 42 17.21 13.32 4.18
C LEU A 42 18.55 14.05 4.30
N ASN A 43 18.68 14.92 5.29
CA ASN A 43 19.90 15.65 5.63
C ASN A 43 20.31 15.39 7.09
N PRO A 44 21.59 15.55 7.44
CA PRO A 44 22.01 15.58 8.84
C PRO A 44 21.21 16.62 9.63
N GLY A 45 20.75 16.24 10.82
CA GLY A 45 19.88 17.03 11.69
C GLY A 45 18.39 16.74 11.54
N ASP A 46 17.98 16.07 10.45
CA ASP A 46 16.60 15.65 10.23
C ASP A 46 16.18 14.58 11.23
N THR A 47 14.87 14.48 11.46
CA THR A 47 14.29 13.50 12.38
C THR A 47 13.83 12.26 11.62
N VAL A 48 14.23 11.09 12.10
CA VAL A 48 13.71 9.79 11.67
C VAL A 48 12.94 9.13 12.81
N ALA A 49 11.84 8.48 12.45
CA ALA A 49 11.05 7.71 13.40
C ALA A 49 11.39 6.22 13.33
N LEU A 50 11.58 5.58 14.49
CA LEU A 50 11.69 4.13 14.61
C LEU A 50 10.36 3.57 15.12
N VAL A 51 9.81 2.59 14.39
CA VAL A 51 8.56 1.89 14.70
C VAL A 51 8.70 0.40 14.40
N SER A 52 7.91 -0.44 15.08
CA SER A 52 7.91 -1.91 14.89
C SER A 52 6.58 -2.39 14.28
N PRO A 53 6.41 -2.39 12.94
CA PRO A 53 5.11 -2.65 12.32
C PRO A 53 4.81 -4.14 12.11
N SER A 54 5.71 -5.06 12.48
CA SER A 54 5.62 -6.49 12.15
C SER A 54 6.02 -7.37 13.35
N LYS A 55 7.08 -8.18 13.22
CA LYS A 55 7.63 -9.02 14.29
C LYS A 55 8.15 -8.17 15.45
N ALA A 56 7.92 -8.61 16.68
CA ALA A 56 8.55 -8.02 17.86
C ALA A 56 10.06 -8.25 17.84
N THR A 57 10.83 -7.20 18.09
CA THR A 57 12.27 -7.32 18.29
C THR A 57 12.55 -8.22 19.48
N ASP A 58 13.47 -9.16 19.32
CA ASP A 58 13.74 -10.21 20.31
C ASP A 58 14.59 -9.67 21.47
N ASN A 59 15.57 -8.82 21.20
CA ASN A 59 16.41 -8.21 22.22
C ASN A 59 16.29 -6.69 22.24
N LYS A 60 16.13 -6.11 23.44
CA LYS A 60 16.03 -4.65 23.60
C LYS A 60 17.30 -3.92 23.17
N ILE A 61 18.46 -4.59 23.26
CA ILE A 61 19.73 -4.02 22.82
C ILE A 61 19.70 -3.69 21.31
N ASP A 62 18.98 -4.46 20.51
CA ASP A 62 18.90 -4.24 19.06
C ASP A 62 18.16 -2.92 18.75
N LEU A 63 17.16 -2.56 19.56
CA LEU A 63 16.45 -1.27 19.45
C LEU A 63 17.36 -0.09 19.82
N GLN A 64 18.20 -0.28 20.84
CA GLN A 64 19.18 0.72 21.24
C GLN A 64 20.25 0.91 20.15
N ILE A 65 20.81 -0.19 19.63
CA ILE A 65 21.78 -0.14 18.52
C ILE A 65 21.18 0.56 17.31
N ALA A 66 19.94 0.23 16.93
CA ALA A 66 19.26 0.91 15.82
C ALA A 66 19.13 2.42 16.05
N THR A 67 18.83 2.84 17.28
CA THR A 67 18.75 4.26 17.67
C THR A 67 20.11 4.94 17.54
N GLU A 68 21.16 4.33 18.12
CA GLU A 68 22.52 4.87 18.13
C GLU A 68 23.11 4.94 16.72
N VAL A 69 22.84 3.96 15.86
CA VAL A 69 23.28 3.96 14.45
C VAL A 69 22.65 5.14 13.69
N MET A 70 21.35 5.38 13.86
CA MET A 70 20.69 6.53 13.20
C MET A 70 21.25 7.86 13.71
N GLN A 71 21.53 7.96 15.00
CA GLN A 71 22.19 9.13 15.59
C GLN A 71 23.61 9.33 15.06
N ALA A 72 24.38 8.25 14.89
CA ALA A 72 25.73 8.29 14.33
C ALA A 72 25.74 8.73 12.85
N LEU A 73 24.65 8.49 12.11
CA LEU A 73 24.42 9.05 10.77
C LEU A 73 24.06 10.55 10.78
N GLY A 74 24.02 11.18 11.95
CA GLY A 74 23.72 12.59 12.12
C GLY A 74 22.22 12.91 12.22
N LEU A 75 21.37 11.91 12.45
CA LEU A 75 19.92 12.09 12.50
C LEU A 75 19.41 12.22 13.94
N LYS A 76 18.28 12.90 14.12
CA LYS A 76 17.51 12.84 15.37
C LYS A 76 16.58 11.65 15.32
N VAL A 77 16.40 10.95 16.44
CA VAL A 77 15.56 9.75 16.48
C VAL A 77 14.35 9.99 17.38
N LYS A 78 13.16 9.72 16.85
CA LYS A 78 11.91 9.62 17.61
C LYS A 78 11.44 8.16 17.61
N THR A 79 10.96 7.65 18.74
CA THR A 79 10.50 6.25 18.85
C THR A 79 8.99 6.17 18.95
N GLY A 80 8.40 5.15 18.32
CA GLY A 80 7.01 4.76 18.52
C GLY A 80 6.75 4.35 19.96
N GLN A 81 5.53 4.61 20.44
CA GLN A 81 5.14 4.26 21.80
C GLN A 81 5.18 2.74 22.01
N HIS A 82 4.88 1.96 20.97
CA HIS A 82 4.82 0.50 21.00
C HIS A 82 6.04 -0.15 20.33
N LEU A 83 7.14 0.59 20.15
CA LEU A 83 8.37 0.10 19.49
C LEU A 83 8.88 -1.23 20.10
N ALA A 84 8.77 -1.38 21.42
CA ALA A 84 9.22 -2.56 22.17
C ALA A 84 8.07 -3.47 22.65
N SER A 85 6.84 -3.24 22.19
CA SER A 85 5.68 -4.06 22.55
C SER A 85 5.80 -5.47 21.99
N ARG A 86 5.13 -6.43 22.64
CA ARG A 86 5.11 -7.83 22.21
C ARG A 86 3.75 -8.48 22.44
N ARG A 87 3.26 -9.17 21.41
CA ARG A 87 2.11 -10.06 21.41
C ARG A 87 2.47 -11.34 20.67
N GLY A 88 3.02 -12.32 21.41
CA GLY A 88 3.60 -13.52 20.83
C GLY A 88 4.79 -13.18 19.93
N HIS A 89 4.67 -13.47 18.64
CA HIS A 89 5.68 -13.12 17.63
C HIS A 89 5.51 -11.70 17.06
N LEU A 90 4.39 -11.02 17.30
CA LEU A 90 4.11 -9.69 16.76
C LEU A 90 4.51 -8.57 17.71
N ALA A 91 4.85 -7.41 17.17
CA ALA A 91 5.17 -6.18 17.90
C ALA A 91 3.92 -5.47 18.45
N GLY A 92 3.13 -6.18 19.25
CA GLY A 92 1.86 -5.71 19.80
C GLY A 92 0.63 -6.11 18.98
N THR A 93 -0.49 -5.47 19.29
CA THR A 93 -1.75 -5.58 18.57
C THR A 93 -1.70 -4.81 17.25
N ASP A 94 -2.66 -5.08 16.36
CA ASP A 94 -2.77 -4.38 15.08
C ASP A 94 -3.03 -2.89 15.27
N LEU A 95 -3.80 -2.53 16.32
CA LEU A 95 -4.07 -1.16 16.70
C LEU A 95 -2.80 -0.43 17.15
N GLU A 96 -1.99 -1.04 18.02
CA GLU A 96 -0.72 -0.47 18.51
C GLU A 96 0.29 -0.25 17.37
N ARG A 97 0.41 -1.22 16.45
CA ARG A 97 1.31 -1.09 15.29
C ARG A 97 0.85 0.01 14.33
N ALA A 98 -0.45 0.10 14.09
CA ALA A 98 -1.03 1.15 13.26
C ALA A 98 -0.91 2.53 13.92
N SER A 99 -1.10 2.64 15.24
CA SER A 99 -1.00 3.91 15.95
C SER A 99 0.41 4.48 15.90
N ASP A 100 1.45 3.64 16.06
CA ASP A 100 2.84 4.09 15.94
C ASP A 100 3.14 4.66 14.53
N ILE A 101 2.75 3.95 13.47
CA ILE A 101 2.95 4.44 12.09
C ILE A 101 2.19 5.76 11.87
N ASN A 102 0.90 5.79 12.20
CA ASN A 102 0.05 6.94 11.93
C ASN A 102 0.49 8.18 12.73
N ALA A 103 0.92 8.00 13.98
CA ALA A 103 1.44 9.07 14.80
C ALA A 103 2.70 9.70 14.19
N MET A 104 3.60 8.89 13.61
CA MET A 104 4.84 9.40 13.01
C MET A 104 4.60 10.11 11.67
N PHE A 105 3.62 9.65 10.87
CA PHE A 105 3.20 10.39 9.67
C PHE A 105 2.42 11.67 9.98
N ALA A 106 1.74 11.73 11.12
CA ALA A 106 1.00 12.92 11.56
C ALA A 106 1.89 13.97 12.26
N ASP A 107 3.11 13.60 12.64
CA ASP A 107 4.11 14.48 13.24
C ASP A 107 4.62 15.49 12.20
N LYS A 108 4.52 16.78 12.50
CA LYS A 108 4.84 17.88 11.58
C LYS A 108 6.14 18.58 11.95
#